data_AF-A0A6C0K015-F1
#
_entry.id   AF-A0A6C0K015-F1
#
_cell.length_a   1.000
_cell.length_b   1.000
_cell.length_c   1.000
_cell.angle_alpha   90.00
_cell.angle_beta   90.00
_cell.angle_gamma   90.00
#
_symmetry.space_group_name_H-M   'P 1'
#
loop_
_entity.id
_entity.type
_entity.pdbx_description
1 polymer ?
#
loop_
_entity_poly.entity_id
_entity_poly.type
_entity_poly.pdbx_seq_one_letter_code
_entity_poly.pdbx_strand_id
1 'polypeptide(L)'
;MEQPYASDPQTRRQKIHCKPELIIASLQRFYATYPDMTKVMPYLVGDAEISLRVIDWFVTKFSRKNFTSYELNGQRFVVYKSYKGQLDAYNKQYFDTNCRRERIQFSIKDYEPFITTIGKLNFFRWALETHLLDYIESNKEELKAGYNQFLKETTQAHKSSTPVSTTSEISTVSAETLALAPPKGTRRRRTKQQASSLKQLQINTENFVELSFD
;
A
#
# COMPACT_ATOMS: atom_id res chain seq x y z
N MET A 1 16.39 -10.45 61.83
CA MET A 1 15.03 -10.18 61.32
C MET A 1 15.15 -9.94 59.82
N GLU A 2 15.02 -10.99 59.02
CA GLU A 2 14.94 -10.86 57.56
C GLU A 2 13.47 -10.65 57.19
N GLN A 3 13.16 -9.54 56.52
CA GLN A 3 11.84 -9.33 55.93
C GLN A 3 11.85 -9.87 54.49
N PRO A 4 10.82 -10.63 54.07
CA PRO A 4 10.76 -11.15 52.71
C PRO A 4 10.44 -10.01 51.74
N TYR A 5 11.28 -9.86 50.71
CA TYR A 5 11.05 -8.93 49.61
C TYR A 5 9.82 -9.39 48.81
N ALA A 6 8.69 -8.69 48.99
CA ALA A 6 7.50 -8.88 48.18
C ALA A 6 7.77 -8.32 46.77
N SER A 7 7.83 -9.20 45.77
CA SER A 7 7.92 -8.79 44.37
C SER A 7 6.65 -8.04 43.96
N ASP A 8 6.81 -6.76 43.65
CA ASP A 8 5.76 -5.86 43.18
C ASP A 8 5.02 -6.44 41.95
N PRO A 9 3.69 -6.65 41.99
CA PRO A 9 2.91 -7.20 40.88
C PRO A 9 2.75 -6.22 39.70
N GLN A 10 3.34 -5.02 39.76
CA GLN A 10 3.28 -4.01 38.70
C GLN A 10 4.09 -4.33 37.43
N THR A 11 4.84 -5.45 37.39
CA THR A 11 5.55 -5.88 36.16
C THR A 11 4.69 -6.77 35.25
N ARG A 12 3.37 -6.63 35.32
CA ARG A 12 2.50 -7.16 34.26
C ARG A 12 2.81 -6.36 33.01
N ARG A 13 3.64 -6.91 32.11
CA ARG A 13 3.97 -6.33 30.80
C ARG A 13 2.70 -5.85 30.12
N GLN A 14 2.36 -4.57 30.29
CA GLN A 14 1.35 -3.96 29.46
C GLN A 14 1.90 -4.07 28.05
N LYS A 15 1.09 -4.66 27.17
CA LYS A 15 1.43 -4.78 25.76
C LYS A 15 1.54 -3.36 25.24
N ILE A 16 2.77 -2.83 25.19
CA ILE A 16 2.99 -1.46 24.76
C ILE A 16 2.50 -1.38 23.31
N HIS A 17 1.38 -0.69 23.12
CA HIS A 17 0.76 -0.48 21.82
C HIS A 17 1.48 0.65 21.05
N CYS A 18 2.75 0.88 21.39
CA CYS A 18 3.54 2.05 21.01
C CYS A 18 3.93 2.11 19.54
N LYS A 19 3.84 1.02 18.76
CA LYS A 19 4.34 1.06 17.37
C LYS A 19 3.56 2.04 16.48
N PRO A 20 2.21 2.01 16.42
CA PRO A 20 1.45 2.95 15.60
C PRO A 20 1.46 4.37 16.16
N GLU A 21 1.33 4.52 17.48
CA GLU A 21 1.29 5.83 18.16
C GLU A 21 2.61 6.61 17.97
N LEU A 22 3.76 5.93 18.11
CA LEU A 22 5.06 6.56 17.86
C LEU A 22 5.23 6.95 16.39
N ILE A 23 4.69 6.16 15.46
CA ILE A 23 4.70 6.53 14.03
C ILE A 23 3.85 7.77 13.79
N ILE A 24 2.64 7.83 14.36
CA ILE A 24 1.74 8.98 14.23
C ILE A 24 2.38 10.24 14.83
N ALA A 25 2.93 10.17 16.05
CA ALA A 25 3.62 11.28 16.68
C ALA A 25 4.83 11.76 15.86
N SER A 26 5.60 10.82 15.28
CA SER A 26 6.69 11.16 14.36
C SER A 26 6.19 11.85 13.10
N LEU A 27 5.04 11.43 12.54
CA LEU A 27 4.44 12.04 11.36
C LEU A 27 3.89 13.44 11.66
N GLN A 28 3.24 13.63 12.80
CA GLN A 28 2.76 14.94 13.25
C GLN A 28 3.92 15.92 13.36
N ARG A 29 5.02 15.52 14.01
CA ARG A 29 6.22 16.38 14.13
C ARG A 29 6.82 16.73 12.77
N PHE A 30 6.89 15.76 11.86
CA PHE A 30 7.39 15.99 10.51
C PHE A 30 6.53 17.01 9.76
N TYR A 31 5.21 16.80 9.69
CA TYR A 31 4.33 17.67 8.94
C TYR A 31 4.09 19.04 9.57
N ALA A 32 4.23 19.16 10.90
CA ALA A 32 4.17 20.45 11.58
C ALA A 32 5.39 21.35 11.32
N THR A 33 6.53 20.77 10.91
CA THR A 33 7.78 21.50 10.69
C THR A 33 8.19 21.60 9.23
N TYR A 34 7.54 20.85 8.35
CA TYR A 34 7.88 20.83 6.93
C TYR A 34 7.45 22.14 6.24
N PRO A 35 8.36 22.84 5.54
CA PRO A 35 8.11 24.20 5.04
C PRO A 35 7.09 24.24 3.89
N ASP A 36 7.11 23.24 2.99
CA ASP A 36 6.32 23.25 1.76
C ASP A 36 5.14 22.26 1.80
N MET A 37 4.23 22.47 2.77
CA MET A 37 3.01 21.65 2.89
C MET A 37 2.07 21.78 1.70
N THR A 38 2.09 22.93 1.02
CA THR A 38 1.28 23.21 -0.18
C THR A 38 1.50 22.19 -1.30
N LYS A 39 2.71 21.61 -1.42
CA LYS A 39 3.02 20.58 -2.42
C LYS A 39 2.35 19.24 -2.13
N VAL A 40 2.14 18.90 -0.85
CA VAL A 40 1.68 17.55 -0.45
C VAL A 40 0.21 17.50 -0.11
N MET A 41 -0.37 18.60 0.38
CA MET A 41 -1.76 18.65 0.82
C MET A 41 -2.78 18.22 -0.25
N PRO A 42 -2.67 18.64 -1.53
CA PRO A 42 -3.58 18.16 -2.57
C PRO A 42 -3.58 16.64 -2.71
N TYR A 43 -2.43 15.99 -2.53
CA TYR A 43 -2.33 14.54 -2.59
C TYR A 43 -2.94 13.86 -1.37
N LEU A 44 -2.81 14.45 -0.18
CA LEU A 44 -3.38 13.93 1.06
C LEU A 44 -4.90 14.03 1.09
N VAL A 45 -5.47 15.13 0.62
CA VAL A 45 -6.93 15.33 0.53
C VAL A 45 -7.54 14.58 -0.66
N GLY A 46 -6.81 14.52 -1.79
CA GLY A 46 -7.26 13.84 -3.01
C GLY A 46 -7.58 14.75 -4.19
N ASP A 47 -7.25 16.05 -4.09
CA ASP A 47 -7.48 17.07 -5.12
C ASP A 47 -6.27 17.32 -6.03
N ALA A 48 -5.21 16.49 -5.92
CA ALA A 48 -4.03 16.62 -6.75
C ALA A 48 -4.31 16.36 -8.24
N GLU A 49 -3.63 17.12 -9.11
CA GLU A 49 -3.71 16.96 -10.57
C GLU A 49 -3.30 15.55 -11.03
N ILE A 50 -2.27 14.98 -10.39
CA ILE A 50 -1.81 13.62 -10.65
C ILE A 50 -2.40 12.69 -9.62
N SER A 51 -3.18 11.72 -10.09
CA SER A 51 -3.81 10.75 -9.20
C SER A 51 -2.77 9.87 -8.49
N LEU A 52 -3.11 9.46 -7.26
CA LEU A 52 -2.29 8.55 -6.46
C LEU A 52 -1.97 7.22 -7.17
N ARG A 53 -2.83 6.78 -8.10
CA ARG A 53 -2.64 5.55 -8.89
C ARG A 53 -1.55 5.70 -9.95
N VAL A 54 -1.42 6.87 -10.56
CA VAL A 54 -0.32 7.17 -11.49
C VAL A 54 1.00 7.16 -10.73
N ILE A 55 1.04 7.78 -9.54
CA ILE A 55 2.24 7.79 -8.68
C ILE A 55 2.61 6.38 -8.23
N ASP A 56 1.65 5.59 -7.76
CA ASP A 56 1.90 4.19 -7.37
C ASP A 56 2.43 3.35 -8.54
N TRP A 57 1.81 3.47 -9.71
CA TRP A 57 2.32 2.81 -10.92
C TRP A 57 3.73 3.27 -11.28
N PHE A 58 4.02 4.56 -11.12
CA PHE A 58 5.34 5.11 -11.38
C PHE A 58 6.41 4.47 -10.48
N VAL A 59 6.21 4.49 -9.16
CA VAL A 59 7.20 3.96 -8.20
C VAL A 59 7.31 2.43 -8.22
N THR A 60 6.23 1.71 -8.56
CA THR A 60 6.23 0.23 -8.55
C THR A 60 6.60 -0.42 -9.88
N LYS A 61 6.26 0.21 -11.01
CA LYS A 61 6.39 -0.38 -12.36
C LYS A 61 7.29 0.43 -13.27
N PHE A 62 6.95 1.70 -13.50
CA PHE A 62 7.65 2.53 -14.48
C PHE A 62 9.12 2.70 -14.10
N SER A 63 9.39 3.13 -12.87
CA SER A 63 10.75 3.37 -12.38
C SER A 63 11.63 2.13 -12.40
N ARG A 64 11.04 0.94 -12.20
CA ARG A 64 11.75 -0.33 -12.33
C ARG A 64 12.09 -0.66 -13.78
N LYS A 65 11.14 -0.46 -14.70
CA LYS A 65 11.31 -0.75 -16.13
C LYS A 65 12.33 0.18 -16.78
N ASN A 66 12.28 1.46 -16.43
CA ASN A 66 13.11 2.51 -17.03
C ASN A 66 14.36 2.85 -16.20
N PHE A 67 14.63 2.11 -15.12
CA PHE A 67 15.76 2.35 -14.21
C PHE A 67 15.86 3.82 -13.74
N THR A 68 14.71 4.44 -13.45
CA THR A 68 14.63 5.86 -13.12
C THR A 68 15.51 6.19 -11.91
N SER A 69 16.44 7.12 -12.12
CA SER A 69 17.35 7.62 -11.11
C SER A 69 17.66 9.09 -11.32
N TYR A 70 17.89 9.82 -10.24
CA TYR A 70 18.30 11.22 -10.25
C TYR A 70 19.31 11.48 -9.13
N GLU A 71 19.93 12.66 -9.12
CA GLU A 71 20.84 13.07 -8.07
C GLU A 71 20.07 13.61 -6.87
N LEU A 72 20.38 13.09 -5.67
CA LEU A 72 19.82 13.52 -4.40
C LEU A 72 20.98 13.70 -3.43
N ASN A 73 21.22 14.93 -2.97
CA ASN A 73 22.30 15.26 -2.03
C ASN A 73 23.69 14.76 -2.47
N GLY A 74 24.03 14.92 -3.76
CA GLY A 74 25.32 14.49 -4.31
C GLY A 74 25.45 12.97 -4.56
N GLN A 75 24.37 12.20 -4.37
CA GLN A 75 24.36 10.76 -4.60
C GLN A 75 23.29 10.33 -5.60
N ARG A 76 23.56 9.25 -6.32
CA ARG A 76 22.60 8.67 -7.26
C ARG A 76 21.47 7.97 -6.49
N PHE A 77 20.28 8.55 -6.55
CA PHE A 77 19.05 8.00 -6.01
C PHE A 77 18.34 7.15 -7.07
N VAL A 78 18.07 5.87 -6.76
CA VAL A 78 17.31 4.96 -7.63
C VAL A 78 15.92 4.75 -7.04
N VAL A 79 14.89 5.30 -7.70
CA VAL A 79 13.52 5.38 -7.17
C VAL A 79 13.00 4.02 -6.72
N TYR A 80 13.05 3.02 -7.61
CA TYR A 80 12.52 1.69 -7.31
C TYR A 80 13.24 1.00 -6.14
N LYS A 81 14.56 1.18 -6.03
CA LYS A 81 15.35 0.58 -4.93
C LYS A 81 14.99 1.21 -3.60
N SER A 82 14.92 2.55 -3.55
CA SER A 82 14.54 3.27 -2.33
C SER A 82 13.12 2.91 -1.90
N TYR A 83 12.15 2.95 -2.83
CA TYR A 83 10.76 2.58 -2.56
C TYR A 83 10.62 1.17 -2.00
N LYS A 84 11.35 0.20 -2.58
CA LYS A 84 11.36 -1.18 -2.08
C LYS A 84 11.94 -1.26 -0.66
N GLY A 85 13.04 -0.56 -0.39
CA GLY A 85 13.63 -0.50 0.95
C GLY A 85 12.67 0.05 2.00
N GLN A 86 11.86 1.05 1.65
CA GLN A 86 10.83 1.60 2.54
C GLN A 86 9.72 0.59 2.84
N LEU A 87 9.24 -0.14 1.82
CA LEU A 87 8.25 -1.21 2.03
C LEU A 87 8.78 -2.33 2.92
N ASP A 88 10.07 -2.68 2.79
CA ASP A 88 10.71 -3.71 3.60
C ASP A 88 10.90 -3.23 5.06
N ALA A 89 11.22 -1.95 5.28
CA ALA A 89 11.42 -1.37 6.61
C ALA A 89 10.10 -1.15 7.40
N TYR A 90 9.09 -0.58 6.74
CA TYR A 90 7.82 -0.22 7.37
C TYR A 90 6.76 -1.32 7.28
N ASN A 91 6.99 -2.39 6.51
CA ASN A 91 5.96 -3.32 6.05
C ASN A 91 4.92 -2.60 5.16
N LYS A 92 4.24 -3.34 4.28
CA LYS A 92 3.22 -2.78 3.37
C LYS A 92 2.16 -1.99 4.11
N GLN A 93 1.79 -2.42 5.31
CA GLN A 93 0.75 -1.77 6.12
C GLN A 93 1.01 -0.30 6.43
N TYR A 94 2.26 0.09 6.65
CA TYR A 94 2.61 1.44 7.13
C TYR A 94 3.27 2.32 6.08
N PHE A 95 3.34 1.87 4.81
CA PHE A 95 3.97 2.66 3.73
C PHE A 95 3.27 2.57 2.38
N ASP A 96 2.54 1.49 2.08
CA ASP A 96 1.86 1.34 0.80
C ASP A 96 0.60 2.24 0.74
N THR A 97 0.57 3.15 -0.22
CA THR A 97 -0.53 4.11 -0.43
C THR A 97 -1.84 3.45 -0.81
N ASN A 98 -1.78 2.28 -1.46
CA ASN A 98 -2.94 1.53 -1.91
C ASN A 98 -3.35 0.42 -0.92
N CYS A 99 -2.64 0.27 0.21
CA CYS A 99 -3.04 -0.66 1.25
C CYS A 99 -4.33 -0.16 1.94
N ARG A 100 -5.41 -0.92 1.78
CA ARG A 100 -6.70 -0.68 2.44
C ARG A 100 -6.57 -1.03 3.93
N ARG A 101 -6.36 -0.02 4.76
CA ARG A 101 -6.18 -0.15 6.22
C ARG A 101 -7.03 0.87 6.97
N GLU A 102 -6.94 0.79 8.29
CA GLU A 102 -7.58 1.70 9.22
C GLU A 102 -7.25 3.15 8.87
N ARG A 103 -8.31 3.96 8.83
CA ARG A 103 -8.21 5.39 8.57
C ARG A 103 -8.16 6.10 9.91
N ILE A 104 -7.32 7.12 9.99
CA ILE A 104 -7.17 7.98 11.16
C ILE A 104 -7.57 9.40 10.78
N GLN A 105 -8.12 10.13 11.73
CA GLN A 105 -8.24 11.58 11.64
C GLN A 105 -6.87 12.18 11.92
N PHE A 106 -6.34 12.96 10.98
CA PHE A 106 -5.04 13.58 11.08
C PHE A 106 -5.19 15.09 10.97
N SER A 107 -4.56 15.81 11.89
CA SER A 107 -4.56 17.27 11.94
C SER A 107 -3.15 17.79 11.69
N ILE A 108 -3.06 18.87 10.92
CA ILE A 108 -1.84 19.60 10.63
C ILE A 108 -2.11 21.05 10.98
N LYS A 109 -1.12 21.74 11.55
CA LYS A 109 -1.24 23.16 11.85
C LYS A 109 -1.64 23.93 10.57
N ASP A 110 -2.59 24.85 10.69
CA ASP A 110 -3.08 25.71 9.62
C ASP A 110 -3.90 25.01 8.51
N TYR A 111 -4.28 23.72 8.71
CA TYR A 111 -5.16 22.98 7.80
C TYR A 111 -6.30 22.30 8.55
N GLU A 112 -7.46 22.19 7.88
CA GLU A 112 -8.60 21.45 8.40
C GLU A 112 -8.24 19.97 8.63
N PRO A 113 -8.69 19.36 9.75
CA PRO A 113 -8.51 17.94 9.99
C PRO A 113 -9.09 17.10 8.85
N PHE A 114 -8.37 16.05 8.45
CA PHE A 114 -8.80 15.19 7.35
C PHE A 114 -8.58 13.71 7.66
N ILE A 115 -9.33 12.86 6.97
CA ILE A 115 -9.27 11.41 7.15
C ILE A 115 -8.24 10.83 6.17
N THR A 116 -7.24 10.14 6.70
CA THR A 116 -6.16 9.53 5.90
C THR A 116 -5.69 8.20 6.48
N THR A 117 -4.66 7.58 5.92
CA THR A 117 -4.02 6.38 6.46
C THR A 117 -2.57 6.66 6.80
N ILE A 118 -2.02 5.93 7.78
CA ILE A 118 -0.60 6.02 8.16
C ILE A 118 0.30 5.71 6.96
N GLY A 119 -0.08 4.73 6.13
CA GLY A 119 0.66 4.38 4.93
C GLY A 119 0.73 5.52 3.92
N LYS A 120 -0.38 6.22 3.69
CA LYS A 120 -0.43 7.40 2.81
C LYS A 120 0.48 8.51 3.35
N LEU A 121 0.43 8.80 4.64
CA LEU A 121 1.29 9.80 5.29
C LEU A 121 2.78 9.42 5.17
N ASN A 122 3.19 8.22 5.58
CA ASN A 122 4.60 7.82 5.47
C ASN A 122 5.12 7.81 4.03
N PHE A 123 4.29 7.39 3.07
CA PHE A 123 4.66 7.46 1.66
C PHE A 123 4.97 8.90 1.23
N PHE A 124 4.11 9.85 1.58
CA PHE A 124 4.31 11.24 1.18
C PHE A 124 5.43 11.93 1.95
N ARG A 125 5.66 11.55 3.20
CA ARG A 125 6.88 11.93 3.92
C ARG A 125 8.13 11.53 3.13
N TRP A 126 8.23 10.26 2.73
CA TRP A 126 9.36 9.78 1.91
C TRP A 126 9.43 10.49 0.55
N ALA A 127 8.28 10.72 -0.10
CA ALA A 127 8.24 11.41 -1.39
C ALA A 127 8.75 12.86 -1.31
N LEU A 128 8.51 13.53 -0.18
CA LEU A 128 9.05 14.87 0.10
C LEU A 128 10.56 14.82 0.40
N GLU A 129 10.99 13.96 1.32
CA GLU A 129 12.41 13.80 1.70
C GLU A 129 13.30 13.42 0.50
N THR A 130 12.74 12.77 -0.51
CA THR A 130 13.47 12.33 -1.72
C THR A 130 13.29 13.24 -2.93
N HIS A 131 12.54 14.34 -2.83
CA HIS A 131 12.18 15.18 -3.99
C HIS A 131 11.47 14.42 -5.12
N LEU A 132 10.78 13.33 -4.78
CA LEU A 132 10.05 12.52 -5.75
C LEU A 132 8.91 13.30 -6.40
N LEU A 133 8.22 14.15 -5.64
CA LEU A 133 7.12 14.97 -6.16
C LEU A 133 7.63 16.00 -7.19
N ASP A 134 8.81 16.57 -6.97
CA ASP A 134 9.42 17.51 -7.91
C ASP A 134 9.79 16.81 -9.24
N TYR A 135 10.30 15.57 -9.16
CA TYR A 135 10.53 14.74 -10.34
C TYR A 135 9.23 14.42 -11.09
N ILE A 136 8.17 14.07 -10.37
CA ILE A 136 6.86 13.73 -10.96
C ILE A 136 6.27 14.95 -11.67
N GLU A 137 6.33 16.14 -11.06
CA GLU A 137 5.80 17.37 -11.66
C GLU A 137 6.55 17.70 -12.97
N SER A 138 7.88 17.57 -12.96
CA SER A 138 8.73 17.83 -14.13
C SER A 138 8.46 16.88 -15.30
N ASN A 139 7.94 15.68 -15.03
CA ASN A 139 7.71 14.62 -16.02
C ASN A 139 6.22 14.23 -16.14
N LYS A 140 5.31 15.11 -15.72
CA LYS A 140 3.90 14.74 -15.51
C LYS A 140 3.19 14.23 -16.75
N GLU A 141 3.45 14.84 -17.91
CA GLU A 141 2.81 14.46 -19.17
C GLU A 141 3.26 13.07 -19.63
N GLU A 142 4.54 12.76 -19.50
CA GLU A 142 5.08 11.42 -19.81
C GLU A 142 4.46 10.36 -18.89
N LEU A 143 4.38 10.64 -17.60
CA LEU A 143 3.82 9.70 -16.63
C LEU A 143 2.32 9.45 -16.87
N LYS A 144 1.54 10.50 -17.18
CA LYS A 144 0.12 10.36 -17.53
C LYS A 144 -0.05 9.54 -18.81
N ALA A 145 0.72 9.85 -19.87
CA ALA A 145 0.66 9.13 -21.13
C ALA A 145 1.06 7.65 -20.96
N GLY A 146 2.16 7.39 -20.24
CA GLY A 146 2.64 6.04 -19.96
C GLY A 146 1.66 5.23 -19.12
N TYR A 147 0.98 5.85 -18.15
CA TYR A 147 -0.07 5.19 -17.37
C TYR A 147 -1.27 4.81 -18.24
N ASN A 148 -1.70 5.71 -19.12
CA ASN A 148 -2.79 5.45 -20.06
C ASN A 148 -2.45 4.32 -21.03
N GLN A 149 -1.20 4.26 -21.52
CA GLN A 149 -0.73 3.15 -22.34
C GLN A 149 -0.74 1.83 -21.55
N PHE A 150 -0.22 1.83 -20.32
CA PHE A 150 -0.24 0.66 -19.45
C PHE A 150 -1.66 0.11 -19.21
N LEU A 151 -2.64 0.99 -19.02
CA LEU A 151 -4.05 0.60 -18.89
C LEU A 151 -4.59 -0.06 -20.16
N LYS A 152 -4.28 0.47 -21.35
CA LYS A 152 -4.68 -0.12 -22.63
C LYS A 152 -4.08 -1.51 -22.82
N GLU A 153 -2.78 -1.65 -22.60
CA GLU A 153 -2.06 -2.93 -22.72
C GLU A 153 -2.64 -4.00 -21.78
N THR A 154 -2.86 -3.64 -20.51
CA THR A 154 -3.39 -4.55 -19.50
C THR A 154 -4.83 -4.98 -19.84
N THR A 155 -5.65 -4.06 -20.35
CA THR A 155 -7.04 -4.35 -20.71
C THR A 155 -7.14 -5.25 -21.94
N GLN A 156 -6.27 -5.05 -22.94
CA GLN A 156 -6.22 -5.88 -24.15
C GLN A 156 -5.77 -7.31 -23.85
N ALA A 157 -4.77 -7.49 -22.99
CA ALA A 157 -4.30 -8.81 -22.57
C ALA A 157 -5.38 -9.66 -21.90
N HIS A 158 -6.35 -9.03 -21.22
CA HIS A 158 -7.48 -9.73 -20.62
C HIS A 158 -8.59 -10.11 -21.60
N LYS A 159 -8.73 -9.40 -22.73
CA LYS A 159 -9.72 -9.73 -23.77
C LYS A 159 -9.29 -10.93 -24.62
N SER A 160 -7.99 -11.09 -24.88
CA SER A 160 -7.44 -12.19 -25.68
C SER A 160 -7.38 -13.54 -24.96
N SER A 161 -7.66 -13.60 -23.65
CA SER A 161 -7.64 -14.84 -22.85
C SER A 161 -9.00 -15.51 -22.65
N THR A 162 -10.05 -15.06 -23.34
CA THR A 162 -11.38 -15.68 -23.28
C THR A 162 -11.43 -16.83 -24.29
N PRO A 163 -11.65 -18.10 -23.90
CA PRO A 163 -11.84 -19.16 -24.87
C PRO A 163 -13.20 -18.93 -25.54
N VAL A 164 -13.18 -18.77 -26.86
CA VAL A 164 -14.37 -18.82 -27.69
C VAL A 164 -15.02 -20.18 -27.46
N SER A 165 -16.24 -20.18 -26.91
CA SER A 165 -17.10 -21.36 -26.85
C SER A 165 -17.43 -21.76 -28.29
N THR A 166 -16.69 -22.73 -28.82
CA THR A 166 -17.04 -23.42 -30.06
C THR A 166 -18.39 -24.10 -29.87
N THR A 167 -19.32 -23.72 -30.74
CA THR A 167 -20.62 -24.33 -30.97
C THR A 167 -20.55 -25.86 -30.93
N SER A 168 -21.35 -26.46 -30.05
CA SER A 168 -21.50 -27.91 -29.97
C SER A 168 -22.41 -28.39 -31.09
N GLU A 169 -21.82 -29.00 -32.12
CA GLU A 169 -22.51 -30.00 -32.94
C GLU A 169 -22.22 -31.39 -32.36
N ILE A 170 -23.31 -32.14 -32.19
CA ILE A 170 -23.40 -33.52 -31.71
C ILE A 170 -22.76 -34.48 -32.72
N SER A 171 -22.00 -35.47 -32.24
CA SER A 171 -22.14 -36.90 -32.61
C SER A 171 -21.15 -37.85 -31.90
N THR A 172 -21.74 -38.82 -31.18
CA THR A 172 -21.45 -40.28 -31.12
C THR A 172 -20.12 -40.88 -30.57
N VAL A 173 -20.31 -41.56 -29.41
CA VAL A 173 -19.86 -42.91 -28.95
C VAL A 173 -18.37 -43.32 -28.84
N SER A 174 -17.96 -43.72 -27.62
CA SER A 174 -17.51 -45.09 -27.24
C SER A 174 -16.52 -45.11 -26.05
N ALA A 175 -16.50 -46.24 -25.34
CA ALA A 175 -16.12 -46.44 -23.94
C ALA A 175 -14.68 -46.95 -23.67
N GLU A 176 -14.37 -47.07 -22.36
CA GLU A 176 -13.26 -47.80 -21.66
C GLU A 176 -11.86 -47.13 -21.69
N THR A 177 -11.05 -47.06 -20.62
CA THR A 177 -10.63 -48.09 -19.64
C THR A 177 -10.10 -47.48 -18.31
N LEU A 178 -10.05 -48.27 -17.23
CA LEU A 178 -9.58 -47.93 -15.87
C LEU A 178 -8.09 -48.30 -15.60
N ALA A 179 -7.41 -47.40 -14.86
CA ALA A 179 -6.44 -47.59 -13.74
C ALA A 179 -4.96 -48.03 -13.93
N LEU A 180 -3.99 -47.19 -13.50
CA LEU A 180 -3.07 -47.36 -12.31
C LEU A 180 -1.99 -46.23 -12.24
N ALA A 181 -1.45 -45.91 -11.04
CA ALA A 181 -0.74 -44.67 -10.64
C ALA A 181 0.83 -44.79 -10.45
N PRO A 182 1.53 -43.92 -9.65
CA PRO A 182 2.41 -42.74 -9.96
C PRO A 182 3.93 -43.00 -9.62
N PRO A 183 4.89 -42.06 -9.31
CA PRO A 183 4.89 -40.58 -9.16
C PRO A 183 6.14 -39.76 -9.66
N LYS A 184 6.02 -38.42 -9.72
CA LYS A 184 6.88 -37.38 -9.03
C LYS A 184 6.84 -36.01 -9.74
N GLY A 185 6.39 -34.99 -9.03
CA GLY A 185 6.45 -33.58 -9.45
C GLY A 185 5.70 -32.67 -8.48
N THR A 186 6.40 -32.13 -7.49
CA THR A 186 5.82 -31.33 -6.39
C THR A 186 5.46 -29.92 -6.88
N ARG A 187 4.28 -29.73 -7.47
CA ARG A 187 3.71 -28.40 -7.72
C ARG A 187 2.59 -28.15 -6.69
N ARG A 188 2.87 -27.30 -5.70
CA ARG A 188 1.87 -26.84 -4.71
C ARG A 188 0.65 -26.27 -5.44
N ARG A 189 -0.46 -26.99 -5.36
CA ARG A 189 -1.77 -26.62 -5.92
C ARG A 189 -2.39 -25.51 -5.06
N ARG A 190 -2.67 -24.36 -5.67
CA ARG A 190 -3.42 -23.25 -5.07
C ARG A 190 -4.86 -23.71 -4.85
N THR A 191 -5.27 -23.86 -3.60
CA THR A 191 -6.68 -24.07 -3.23
C THR A 191 -7.48 -22.82 -3.64
N LYS A 192 -8.56 -23.03 -4.40
CA LYS A 192 -9.59 -22.00 -4.64
C LYS A 192 -10.17 -21.62 -3.28
N GLN A 193 -10.04 -20.36 -2.88
CA GLN A 193 -10.81 -19.83 -1.76
C GLN A 193 -12.29 -19.83 -2.18
N GLN A 194 -13.13 -20.49 -1.39
CA GLN A 194 -14.57 -20.29 -1.47
C GLN A 194 -14.91 -18.86 -1.02
N ALA A 195 -15.96 -18.29 -1.59
CA ALA A 195 -16.45 -16.96 -1.25
C ALA A 195 -16.76 -16.90 0.25
N SER A 196 -15.98 -16.14 1.01
CA SER A 196 -16.23 -15.92 2.43
C SER A 196 -17.48 -15.06 2.60
N SER A 197 -18.35 -15.51 3.51
CA SER A 197 -19.60 -14.95 4.00
C SER A 197 -19.46 -13.54 4.61
N LEU A 198 -19.03 -12.56 3.81
CA LEU A 198 -19.11 -11.12 4.13
C LEU A 198 -20.43 -10.52 3.64
N LYS A 199 -21.54 -11.17 3.98
CA LYS A 199 -22.83 -10.50 4.14
C LYS A 199 -23.14 -10.58 5.64
N GLN A 200 -23.40 -9.42 6.24
CA GLN A 200 -23.61 -9.16 7.67
C GLN A 200 -22.36 -9.03 8.53
N LEU A 201 -21.76 -7.85 8.51
CA LEU A 201 -21.49 -7.13 9.75
C LEU A 201 -21.89 -5.68 9.52
N GLN A 202 -22.98 -5.28 10.17
CA GLN A 202 -23.45 -3.91 10.22
C GLN A 202 -22.39 -3.02 10.88
N ILE A 203 -22.31 -1.81 10.36
CA ILE A 203 -21.37 -0.75 10.72
C ILE A 203 -21.65 -0.35 12.18
N ASN A 204 -20.67 -0.54 13.07
CA ASN A 204 -20.67 0.16 14.36
C ASN A 204 -19.96 1.49 14.16
N THR A 205 -20.73 2.58 14.21
CA THR A 205 -20.31 3.96 13.89
C THR A 205 -19.84 4.75 15.13
N GLU A 206 -19.50 4.10 16.25
CA GLU A 206 -19.45 4.79 17.56
C GLU A 206 -18.11 4.76 18.31
N ASN A 207 -16.98 4.37 17.70
CA ASN A 207 -15.67 4.49 18.35
C ASN A 207 -14.75 5.44 17.60
N PHE A 208 -14.94 6.74 17.82
CA PHE A 208 -13.92 7.75 17.55
C PHE A 208 -13.07 7.91 18.81
N VAL A 209 -11.77 7.58 18.72
CA VAL A 209 -10.81 7.92 19.76
C VAL A 209 -10.27 9.30 19.44
N GLU A 210 -10.82 10.32 20.11
CA GLU A 210 -10.25 11.66 20.15
C GLU A 210 -9.08 11.65 21.13
N LEU A 211 -7.87 11.90 20.64
CA LEU A 211 -6.67 12.07 21.47
C LEU A 211 -6.30 13.55 21.47
N SER A 212 -6.72 14.27 22.50
CA SER A 212 -6.13 15.54 22.91
C SER A 212 -4.98 15.27 23.89
N PHE A 213 -3.86 15.97 23.71
CA PHE A 213 -2.81 16.04 24.71
C PHE A 213 -2.50 17.52 24.92
N ASP A 214 -2.79 18.00 26.13
CA ASP A 214 -2.36 19.30 26.66
C ASP A 214 -0.83 19.38 26.79
#